data_AF-A0A9R0NZ33-F1
#
_entry.id   AF-A0A9R0NZ33-F1
#
_cell.length_a   1.000
_cell.length_b   1.000
_cell.length_c   1.000
_cell.angle_alpha   90.00
_cell.angle_beta   90.00
_cell.angle_gamma   90.00
#
_symmetry.space_group_name_H-M   'P 1'
#
loop_
_entity.id
_entity.type
_entity.pdbx_description
1 polymer ?
#
loop_
_entity_poly.entity_id
_entity_poly.type
_entity_poly.pdbx_seq_one_letter_code
_entity_poly.pdbx_strand_id
1 'polypeptide(L)'
;MKIAASDHETTVTARGTRGPAVVLVHSLGLDRRMWDPVLDRLAEGRRVFTPDALAAGGVRYARECLASVDPPTWASIWRGYGGLDVYDRLRGFPAPALALAGEADASIPVEGMAAIAGRIGPGGAKFEVVAGAPHIQTLERPDAVANALARFLPAEIDIP
;
A
#
# COMPACT_ATOMS: atom_id res chain seq x y z
N MET A 1 -19.29 -3.71 1.69
CA MET A 1 -20.29 -2.85 2.37
C MET A 1 -19.99 -1.39 2.07
N LYS A 2 -20.99 -0.53 2.02
CA LYS A 2 -20.78 0.93 1.91
C LYS A 2 -20.59 1.53 3.31
N ILE A 3 -19.66 2.45 3.45
CA ILE A 3 -19.35 3.16 4.70
C ILE A 3 -19.32 4.66 4.39
N ALA A 4 -20.04 5.43 5.20
CA ALA A 4 -19.96 6.89 5.17
C ALA A 4 -18.74 7.35 5.99
N ALA A 5 -17.79 8.01 5.33
CA ALA A 5 -16.78 8.84 5.97
C ALA A 5 -17.35 10.25 6.24
N SER A 6 -16.59 11.11 6.90
CA SER A 6 -17.01 12.48 7.23
C SER A 6 -17.31 13.35 6.01
N ASP A 7 -16.72 13.04 4.86
CA ASP A 7 -16.72 13.86 3.64
C ASP A 7 -17.15 13.10 2.36
N HIS A 8 -17.27 11.77 2.39
CA HIS A 8 -17.68 10.96 1.24
C HIS A 8 -18.23 9.58 1.66
N GLU A 9 -18.83 8.85 0.72
CA GLU A 9 -19.15 7.42 0.87
C GLU A 9 -18.10 6.57 0.15
N THR A 10 -17.66 5.48 0.76
CA THR A 10 -16.74 4.50 0.15
C THR A 10 -17.26 3.08 0.29
N THR A 11 -16.87 2.19 -0.63
CA THR A 11 -17.16 0.76 -0.54
C THR A 11 -15.98 0.06 0.11
N VAL A 12 -16.22 -0.74 1.14
CA VAL A 12 -15.19 -1.52 1.83
C VAL A 12 -15.47 -3.01 1.68
N THR A 13 -14.46 -3.77 1.30
CA THR A 13 -14.48 -5.24 1.40
C THR A 13 -13.81 -5.66 2.70
N ALA A 14 -14.38 -6.66 3.37
CA ALA A 14 -13.84 -7.22 4.61
C ALA A 14 -13.55 -8.72 4.45
N ARG A 15 -12.51 -9.20 5.14
CA ARG A 15 -12.16 -10.62 5.31
C ARG A 15 -11.77 -10.89 6.76
N GLY A 16 -12.07 -12.11 7.22
CA GLY A 16 -11.89 -12.51 8.62
C GLY A 16 -12.97 -11.95 9.56
N THR A 17 -13.12 -12.59 10.72
CA THR A 17 -14.23 -12.31 11.66
C THR A 17 -13.76 -11.99 13.08
N ARG A 18 -12.47 -12.18 13.40
CA ARG A 18 -11.91 -12.04 14.75
C ARG A 18 -10.52 -11.43 14.72
N GLY A 19 -10.10 -10.90 15.88
CA GLY A 19 -8.77 -10.30 16.06
C GLY A 19 -8.67 -8.84 15.61
N PRO A 20 -7.43 -8.31 15.58
CA PRO A 20 -7.12 -6.94 15.20
C PRO A 20 -7.74 -6.51 13.87
N ALA A 21 -8.20 -5.26 13.80
CA ALA A 21 -8.63 -4.65 12.56
C ALA A 21 -7.41 -4.11 11.78
N VAL A 22 -7.30 -4.46 10.50
CA VAL A 22 -6.24 -4.00 9.59
C VAL A 22 -6.90 -3.36 8.38
N VAL A 23 -6.53 -2.12 8.06
CA VAL A 23 -7.01 -1.43 6.85
C VAL A 23 -5.88 -1.36 5.84
N LEU A 24 -6.13 -1.83 4.61
CA LEU A 24 -5.17 -1.82 3.52
C LEU A 24 -5.58 -0.78 2.48
N VAL A 25 -4.75 0.26 2.32
CA VAL A 25 -4.96 1.34 1.35
C VAL A 25 -4.11 1.07 0.11
N HIS A 26 -4.70 1.19 -1.07
CA HIS A 26 -4.02 0.94 -2.34
C HIS A 26 -3.24 2.16 -2.82
N SER A 27 -2.27 1.94 -3.72
CA SER A 27 -1.49 3.01 -4.36
C SER A 27 -2.27 3.68 -5.52
N LEU A 28 -1.74 4.81 -6.00
CA LEU A 28 -2.26 5.53 -7.17
C LEU A 28 -2.31 4.61 -8.41
N GLY A 29 -3.39 4.73 -9.21
CA GLY A 29 -3.56 3.94 -10.44
C GLY A 29 -4.00 2.50 -10.23
N LEU A 30 -4.16 2.06 -8.98
CA LEU A 30 -4.70 0.76 -8.58
C LEU A 30 -6.05 0.92 -7.85
N ASP A 31 -6.64 -0.20 -7.48
CA ASP A 31 -7.78 -0.27 -6.57
C ASP A 31 -7.58 -1.39 -5.55
N ARG A 32 -8.55 -1.59 -4.64
CA ARG A 32 -8.50 -2.61 -3.59
C ARG A 32 -8.09 -4.00 -4.05
N ARG A 33 -8.33 -4.37 -5.32
CA ARG A 33 -8.02 -5.70 -5.86
C ARG A 33 -6.52 -5.99 -5.89
N MET A 34 -5.67 -4.98 -5.77
CA MET A 34 -4.23 -5.20 -5.63
C MET A 34 -3.86 -6.07 -4.41
N TRP A 35 -4.78 -6.14 -3.42
CA TRP A 35 -4.63 -6.92 -2.21
C TRP A 35 -5.26 -8.30 -2.28
N ASP A 36 -6.14 -8.58 -3.26
CA ASP A 36 -6.87 -9.86 -3.37
C ASP A 36 -5.93 -11.08 -3.22
N PRO A 37 -4.73 -11.11 -3.83
CA PRO A 37 -3.81 -12.25 -3.68
C PRO A 37 -3.26 -12.48 -2.26
N VAL A 38 -3.29 -11.48 -1.38
CA VAL A 38 -2.72 -11.58 -0.02
C VAL A 38 -3.79 -11.62 1.08
N LEU A 39 -5.05 -11.35 0.73
CA LEU A 39 -6.13 -11.14 1.70
C LEU A 39 -6.41 -12.36 2.58
N ASP A 40 -6.50 -13.55 1.99
CA ASP A 40 -6.85 -14.76 2.73
C ASP A 40 -5.79 -15.09 3.78
N ARG A 41 -4.51 -15.00 3.40
CA ARG A 41 -3.37 -15.21 4.30
C ARG A 41 -3.34 -14.20 5.44
N LEU A 42 -3.66 -12.93 5.16
CA LEU A 42 -3.67 -11.87 6.16
C LEU A 42 -4.87 -11.92 7.11
N ALA A 43 -5.99 -12.47 6.64
CA ALA A 43 -7.22 -12.64 7.43
C ALA A 43 -7.11 -13.76 8.47
N GLU A 44 -6.08 -14.60 8.42
CA GLU A 44 -5.80 -15.59 9.46
C GLU A 44 -5.54 -14.88 10.81
N GLY A 45 -6.54 -14.95 11.69
CA GLY A 45 -6.50 -14.33 13.01
C GLY A 45 -6.75 -12.81 13.04
N ARG A 46 -7.16 -12.20 11.93
CA ARG A 46 -7.37 -10.74 11.81
C ARG A 46 -8.66 -10.41 11.06
N ARG A 47 -9.14 -9.18 11.23
CA ARG A 47 -10.20 -8.59 10.39
C ARG A 47 -9.56 -7.60 9.43
N VAL A 48 -9.51 -7.94 8.15
CA VAL A 48 -8.84 -7.15 7.12
C VAL A 48 -9.87 -6.42 6.28
N PHE A 49 -9.68 -5.11 6.10
CA PHE A 49 -10.57 -4.23 5.35
C PHE A 49 -9.80 -3.57 4.20
N THR A 50 -10.34 -3.65 2.99
CA THR A 50 -9.81 -2.97 1.81
C THR A 50 -10.86 -2.00 1.27
N PRO A 51 -10.78 -0.69 1.58
CA PRO A 51 -11.59 0.31 0.91
C PRO A 51 -11.31 0.31 -0.60
N ASP A 52 -12.38 0.38 -1.38
CA ASP A 52 -12.33 0.52 -2.82
C ASP A 52 -11.81 1.90 -3.20
N ALA A 53 -11.20 1.98 -4.38
CA ALA A 53 -11.03 3.28 -5.01
C ALA A 53 -12.42 3.86 -5.29
N LEU A 54 -12.53 5.18 -5.44
CA LEU A 54 -13.79 5.83 -5.87
C LEU A 54 -14.32 5.29 -7.21
N ALA A 55 -13.54 4.48 -7.96
CA ALA A 55 -13.94 3.86 -9.22
C ALA A 55 -13.92 2.32 -9.16
N ALA A 56 -15.09 1.70 -8.97
CA ALA A 56 -15.28 0.28 -9.25
C ALA A 56 -14.99 -0.01 -10.74
N GLY A 57 -14.14 -0.99 -11.04
CA GLY A 57 -13.60 -1.21 -12.39
C GLY A 57 -12.22 -0.56 -12.63
N GLY A 58 -11.54 -0.14 -11.56
CA GLY A 58 -10.30 0.62 -11.51
C GLY A 58 -9.20 0.24 -12.50
N VAL A 59 -8.94 -1.03 -12.81
CA VAL A 59 -7.94 -1.39 -13.85
C VAL A 59 -8.39 -0.99 -15.28
N ARG A 60 -9.65 -1.23 -15.64
CA ARG A 60 -10.20 -0.79 -16.94
C ARG A 60 -10.27 0.73 -16.99
N TYR A 61 -10.77 1.34 -15.92
CA TYR A 61 -10.84 2.79 -15.77
C TYR A 61 -9.45 3.45 -15.81
N ALA A 62 -8.48 2.95 -15.05
CA ALA A 62 -7.10 3.44 -15.04
C ALA A 62 -6.45 3.26 -16.41
N ARG A 63 -6.69 2.14 -17.09
CA ARG A 63 -6.24 1.95 -18.48
C ARG A 63 -6.89 2.96 -19.43
N GLU A 64 -8.19 3.20 -19.33
CA GLU A 64 -8.93 4.16 -20.16
C GLU A 64 -8.52 5.62 -19.84
N CYS A 65 -8.26 5.95 -18.58
CA CYS A 65 -7.71 7.23 -18.15
C CYS A 65 -6.28 7.41 -18.67
N LEU A 66 -5.39 6.45 -18.43
CA LEU A 66 -4.01 6.51 -18.95
C LEU A 66 -3.99 6.59 -20.48
N ALA A 67 -4.87 5.87 -21.17
CA ALA A 67 -5.00 5.94 -22.62
C ALA A 67 -5.61 7.24 -23.13
N SER A 68 -6.37 7.97 -22.29
CA SER A 68 -6.99 9.25 -22.66
C SER A 68 -6.19 10.47 -22.21
N VAL A 69 -5.17 10.30 -21.36
CA VAL A 69 -4.27 11.39 -20.95
C VAL A 69 -3.30 11.69 -22.09
N ASP A 70 -3.35 12.93 -22.57
CA ASP A 70 -2.36 13.48 -23.49
C ASP A 70 -0.93 13.34 -22.92
N PRO A 71 0.05 12.76 -23.64
CA PRO A 71 1.38 12.48 -23.08
C PRO A 71 2.12 13.70 -22.49
N PRO A 72 2.06 14.92 -23.08
CA PRO A 72 2.52 16.15 -22.42
C PRO A 72 1.88 16.44 -21.06
N THR A 73 0.58 16.18 -20.92
CA THR A 73 -0.15 16.31 -19.64
C THR A 73 0.35 15.29 -18.63
N TRP A 74 0.50 14.03 -19.03
CA TRP A 74 1.07 12.99 -18.17
C TRP A 74 2.49 13.34 -17.71
N ALA A 75 3.33 13.79 -18.62
CA ALA A 75 4.69 14.24 -18.30
C ALA A 75 4.68 15.43 -17.33
N SER A 76 3.71 16.35 -17.43
CA SER A 76 3.59 17.49 -16.53
C SER A 76 3.20 17.08 -15.11
N ILE A 77 2.34 16.07 -14.97
CA ILE A 77 2.03 15.43 -13.67
C ILE A 77 3.33 14.87 -13.08
N TRP A 78 4.08 14.06 -13.83
CA TRP A 78 5.34 13.48 -13.34
C TRP A 78 6.39 14.53 -12.98
N ARG A 79 6.50 15.62 -13.73
CA ARG A 79 7.39 16.75 -13.38
C ARG A 79 6.96 17.41 -12.06
N GLY A 80 5.65 17.55 -11.83
CA GLY A 80 5.11 18.04 -10.56
C GLY A 80 5.43 17.10 -9.39
N TYR A 81 5.23 15.79 -9.58
CA TYR A 81 5.55 14.78 -8.57
C TYR A 81 7.06 14.66 -8.30
N GLY A 82 7.91 14.79 -9.32
CA GLY A 82 9.35 14.64 -9.19
C GLY A 82 10.01 15.68 -8.27
N GLY A 83 9.35 16.83 -8.06
CA GLY A 83 9.79 17.85 -7.10
C GLY A 83 9.21 17.70 -5.69
N LEU A 84 8.32 16.73 -5.47
CA LEU A 84 7.70 16.51 -4.16
C LEU A 84 8.69 15.84 -3.21
N ASP A 85 9.26 16.60 -2.29
CA ASP A 85 10.04 16.08 -1.17
C ASP A 85 9.22 16.17 0.12
N VAL A 86 8.94 15.02 0.72
CA VAL A 86 8.27 14.88 2.01
C VAL A 86 9.10 14.08 3.03
N TYR A 87 10.38 13.82 2.73
CA TYR A 87 11.23 12.95 3.55
C TYR A 87 11.38 13.46 4.99
N ASP A 88 11.42 14.77 5.20
CA ASP A 88 11.52 15.34 6.54
C ASP A 88 10.28 15.09 7.41
N ARG A 89 9.11 14.87 6.78
CA ARG A 89 7.88 14.53 7.53
C ARG A 89 7.94 13.12 8.12
N LEU A 90 8.75 12.22 7.54
CA LEU A 90 8.89 10.84 8.04
C LEU A 90 9.52 10.79 9.43
N ARG A 91 10.40 11.75 9.75
CA ARG A 91 11.11 11.81 11.05
C ARG A 91 10.18 11.97 12.24
N GLY A 92 8.98 12.51 12.02
CA GLY A 92 7.95 12.68 13.04
C GLY A 92 6.98 11.50 13.16
N PHE A 93 7.08 10.46 12.31
CA PHE A 93 6.11 9.36 12.31
C PHE A 93 6.27 8.49 13.56
N PRO A 94 5.25 8.41 14.44
CA PRO A 94 5.43 7.85 15.78
C PRO A 94 5.20 6.34 15.86
N ALA A 95 4.49 5.75 14.90
CA ALA A 95 4.13 4.34 14.91
C ALA A 95 5.24 3.47 14.29
N PRO A 96 5.37 2.19 14.69
CA PRO A 96 6.21 1.24 13.97
C PRO A 96 5.80 1.15 12.49
N ALA A 97 6.79 1.05 11.61
CA ALA A 97 6.56 0.87 10.19
C ALA A 97 7.28 -0.36 9.63
N LEU A 98 6.77 -0.87 8.52
CA LEU A 98 7.47 -1.82 7.66
C LEU A 98 7.66 -1.17 6.29
N ALA A 99 8.91 -1.11 5.84
CA ALA A 99 9.30 -0.71 4.51
C ALA A 99 9.67 -1.98 3.70
N LEU A 100 8.85 -2.32 2.71
CA LEU A 100 9.10 -3.43 1.80
C LEU A 100 9.59 -2.91 0.45
N ALA A 101 10.73 -3.43 -0.02
CA ALA A 101 11.29 -3.12 -1.33
C ALA A 101 11.26 -4.33 -2.25
N GLY A 102 11.08 -4.12 -3.55
CA GLY A 102 11.28 -5.15 -4.56
C GLY A 102 12.72 -5.15 -5.07
N GLU A 103 13.38 -6.31 -5.06
CA GLU A 103 14.76 -6.40 -5.57
C GLU A 103 14.87 -5.99 -7.06
N ALA A 104 13.84 -6.26 -7.85
CA ALA A 104 13.78 -5.93 -9.27
C ALA A 104 12.93 -4.67 -9.55
N ASP A 105 12.67 -3.84 -8.53
CA ASP A 105 11.88 -2.61 -8.68
C ASP A 105 12.70 -1.52 -9.39
N ALA A 106 12.32 -1.20 -10.63
CA ALA A 106 12.92 -0.13 -11.42
C ALA A 106 12.28 1.25 -11.18
N SER A 107 11.15 1.32 -10.47
CA SER A 107 10.43 2.55 -10.16
C SER A 107 10.98 3.18 -8.89
N ILE A 108 11.03 2.41 -7.80
CA ILE A 108 11.64 2.81 -6.52
C ILE A 108 12.66 1.74 -6.14
N PRO A 109 13.94 1.92 -6.51
CA PRO A 109 14.99 0.97 -6.19
C PRO A 109 15.12 0.71 -4.68
N VAL A 110 15.76 -0.41 -4.33
CA VAL A 110 15.99 -0.85 -2.94
C VAL A 110 16.59 0.27 -2.09
N GLU A 111 17.53 1.03 -2.65
CA GLU A 111 18.19 2.14 -1.98
C GLU A 111 17.22 3.28 -1.65
N GLY A 112 16.27 3.56 -2.54
CA GLY A 112 15.22 4.56 -2.31
C GLY A 112 14.31 4.15 -1.15
N MET A 113 13.91 2.89 -1.11
CA MET A 113 13.07 2.40 -0.01
C MET A 113 13.83 2.29 1.32
N ALA A 114 15.12 1.93 1.28
CA ALA A 114 16.00 1.97 2.44
C ALA A 114 16.17 3.41 2.97
N ALA A 115 16.27 4.39 2.07
CA ALA A 115 16.33 5.80 2.42
C ALA A 115 15.05 6.30 3.11
N ILE A 116 13.88 5.83 2.67
CA ILE A 116 12.59 6.06 3.36
C ILE A 116 12.62 5.43 4.75
N ALA A 117 12.98 4.15 4.84
CA ALA A 117 13.01 3.41 6.11
C ALA A 117 13.90 4.09 7.16
N GLY A 118 15.11 4.52 6.77
CA GLY A 118 16.06 5.18 7.66
C GLY A 118 15.64 6.58 8.13
N ARG A 119 14.57 7.15 7.59
CA ARG A 119 14.04 8.47 7.99
C ARG A 119 12.76 8.38 8.81
N ILE A 120 12.17 7.20 8.97
CA ILE A 120 10.97 7.03 9.78
C ILE A 120 11.30 7.25 11.26
N GLY A 121 10.44 8.00 11.92
CA GLY A 121 10.58 8.58 13.25
C GLY A 121 10.60 7.59 14.42
N PRO A 122 10.13 8.00 15.62
CA PRO A 122 10.40 7.30 16.88
C PRO A 122 10.01 5.82 16.95
N GLY A 123 8.98 5.41 16.21
CA GLY A 123 8.58 4.00 16.12
C GLY A 123 9.51 3.13 15.27
N GLY A 124 10.35 3.76 14.46
CA GLY A 124 11.28 3.13 13.54
C GLY A 124 10.60 2.39 12.38
N ALA A 125 11.42 1.93 11.45
CA ALA A 125 10.99 1.06 10.38
C ALA A 125 11.79 -0.24 10.36
N LYS A 126 11.10 -1.37 10.21
CA LYS A 126 11.71 -2.60 9.71
C LYS A 126 11.86 -2.45 8.20
N PHE A 127 13.01 -2.84 7.66
CA PHE A 127 13.25 -2.83 6.23
C PHE A 127 13.45 -4.27 5.73
N GLU A 128 12.68 -4.67 4.73
CA GLU A 128 12.75 -6.00 4.13
C GLU A 128 12.77 -5.89 2.60
N VAL A 129 13.59 -6.71 1.94
CA VAL A 129 13.67 -6.80 0.48
C VAL A 129 13.05 -8.11 0.03
N VAL A 130 12.12 -8.04 -0.92
CA VAL A 130 11.49 -9.22 -1.51
C VAL A 130 12.28 -9.61 -2.76
N ALA A 131 12.95 -10.77 -2.68
CA ALA A 131 13.81 -11.27 -3.72
C ALA A 131 13.07 -11.43 -5.07
N GLY A 132 13.69 -10.94 -6.14
CA GLY A 132 13.18 -10.95 -7.52
C GLY A 132 11.78 -10.34 -7.68
N ALA A 133 11.33 -9.48 -6.77
CA ALA A 133 10.02 -8.83 -6.86
C ALA A 133 10.12 -7.51 -7.66
N PRO A 134 9.24 -7.28 -8.63
CA PRO A 134 9.13 -5.99 -9.33
C PRO A 134 8.29 -4.99 -8.53
N HIS A 135 7.96 -3.83 -9.10
CA HIS A 135 7.29 -2.73 -8.38
C HIS A 135 5.94 -3.13 -7.76
N ILE A 136 5.13 -3.97 -8.43
CA ILE A 136 3.79 -4.34 -7.96
C ILE A 136 3.84 -5.71 -7.25
N GLN A 137 4.65 -5.75 -6.20
CA GLN A 137 5.00 -6.96 -5.44
C GLN A 137 3.78 -7.75 -4.92
N THR A 138 2.68 -7.07 -4.59
CA THR A 138 1.46 -7.73 -4.08
C THR A 138 0.78 -8.61 -5.11
N LEU A 139 0.93 -8.31 -6.40
CA LEU A 139 0.40 -9.12 -7.50
C LEU A 139 1.41 -10.15 -7.98
N GLU A 140 2.69 -9.83 -7.90
CA GLU A 140 3.76 -10.62 -8.54
C GLU A 140 4.43 -11.60 -7.57
N ARG A 141 4.54 -11.23 -6.28
CA ARG A 141 5.10 -12.04 -5.18
C ARG A 141 4.16 -12.07 -3.97
N PRO A 142 2.88 -12.46 -4.14
CA PRO A 142 1.86 -12.32 -3.11
C PRO A 142 2.21 -13.04 -1.80
N ASP A 143 2.71 -14.27 -1.86
CA ASP A 143 3.05 -15.03 -0.66
C ASP A 143 4.17 -14.38 0.17
N ALA A 144 5.19 -13.86 -0.51
CA ALA A 144 6.31 -13.22 0.15
C ALA A 144 5.86 -11.92 0.85
N VAL A 145 5.03 -11.13 0.17
CA VAL A 145 4.45 -9.90 0.74
C VAL A 145 3.51 -10.22 1.90
N ALA A 146 2.61 -11.19 1.74
CA ALA A 146 1.68 -11.61 2.78
C ALA A 146 2.43 -12.09 4.04
N ASN A 147 3.51 -12.85 3.86
CA ASN A 147 4.33 -13.33 4.97
C ASN A 147 5.06 -12.18 5.69
N ALA A 148 5.62 -11.21 4.96
CA ALA A 148 6.25 -10.04 5.56
C ALA A 148 5.26 -9.19 6.37
N LEU A 149 4.10 -8.91 5.78
CA LEU A 149 3.01 -8.21 6.46
C LEU A 149 2.52 -8.99 7.68
N ALA A 150 2.37 -10.31 7.58
CA ALA A 150 1.90 -11.14 8.69
C ALA A 150 2.88 -11.19 9.87
N ARG A 151 4.20 -11.15 9.61
CA ARG A 151 5.23 -11.06 10.66
C ARG A 151 5.27 -9.68 11.33
N PHE A 152 4.92 -8.64 10.59
CA PHE A 152 4.95 -7.27 11.11
C PHE A 152 3.69 -6.93 11.91
N LEU A 153 2.51 -7.30 11.39
CA LEU A 153 1.24 -6.97 12.01
C LEU A 153 1.06 -7.73 13.33
N PRO A 154 0.56 -7.08 14.38
CA PRO A 154 0.33 -7.75 15.65
C PRO A 154 -0.78 -8.79 15.55
N ALA A 155 -0.72 -9.81 16.41
CA ALA A 155 -1.78 -10.83 16.55
C ALA A 155 -2.92 -10.34 17.46
N GLU A 156 -2.63 -9.37 18.33
CA GLU A 156 -3.56 -8.72 19.25
C GLU A 156 -3.25 -7.21 19.30
N ILE A 157 -4.29 -6.37 19.39
CA ILE A 157 -4.12 -4.93 19.61
C ILE A 157 -4.78 -4.63 20.94
N ASP A 158 -3.99 -4.10 21.87
CA ASP A 158 -4.51 -3.52 23.09
C ASP A 158 -5.00 -2.11 22.74
N ILE A 159 -6.32 -1.93 22.71
CA ILE A 159 -6.94 -0.62 22.50
C ILE A 159 -7.22 -0.07 23.90
N PRO A 160 -6.50 0.97 24.36
CA PRO A 160 -6.75 1.57 25.67
C PRO A 160 -8.15 2.19 25.77
#